data_AF-A0AAN7HYW0-F1
#
_entry.id   AF-A0AAN7HYW0-F1
#
_cell.length_a   1.000
_cell.length_b   1.000
_cell.length_c   1.000
_cell.angle_alpha   90.00
_cell.angle_beta   90.00
_cell.angle_gamma   90.00
#
_symmetry.space_group_name_H-M   'P 1'
#
loop_
_entity.id
_entity.type
_entity.pdbx_description
1 polymer ?
#
loop_
_entity_poly.entity_id
_entity_poly.type
_entity_poly.pdbx_seq_one_letter_code
_entity_poly.pdbx_strand_id
1 'polypeptide(L)'
;MLRRVLIQHGHHLQIKRSFIHTINHPQQSPSYIKPLLFGAVSCTTIFFTAACIHEKEKETIWQKLRKQAGNTLRDIITDDNLVWSDVYKEKKKLIREYQNQVLQDLQQRLEQYNALPVQLKRPLLSTAETAFYMPESEKTIAALISINIAVFACWKVPALQKYMTRYFCHNPASNRQWTLFTSCFSHRNAVHLTVNMVGLWSLGPVLHDLLGREQFVALYLSLGIGANVISHQLQLMARHIAARPILPSMGASGALYGLLTGTAYLYPDAVAFVALLPWIPFKITYAVPAFLTLDAAGILMRWRMFDHFAHLGGASLGIAYMQFGPNHMWPYMTNTIRELKKSVGNGKGGNNNGGGDKTSGALMEMPERIRAKLLGKKTVAVPDKH
;
A
#
# COMPACT_ATOMS: atom_id res chain seq x y z
N MET A 1 19.52 11.86 10.24
CA MET A 1 19.84 10.71 9.36
C MET A 1 20.00 11.12 7.89
N LEU A 2 19.00 11.77 7.26
CA LEU A 2 19.10 12.32 5.88
C LEU A 2 20.33 13.23 5.63
N ARG A 3 20.76 13.97 6.66
CA ARG A 3 21.89 14.91 6.59
C ARG A 3 23.26 14.26 6.34
N ARG A 4 23.43 12.98 6.75
CA ARG A 4 24.73 12.26 6.66
C ARG A 4 24.88 11.47 5.35
N VAL A 5 23.78 11.07 4.71
CA VAL A 5 23.79 10.30 3.44
C VAL A 5 24.15 11.17 2.23
N LEU A 6 23.99 12.50 2.31
CA LEU A 6 24.10 13.45 1.19
C LEU A 6 25.46 14.16 1.05
N ILE A 7 26.55 13.63 1.63
CA ILE A 7 27.83 14.37 1.76
C ILE A 7 28.92 13.99 0.73
N GLN A 8 28.78 12.92 -0.06
CA GLN A 8 29.97 12.32 -0.68
C GLN A 8 30.39 12.67 -2.13
N HIS A 9 29.65 13.44 -2.96
CA HIS A 9 30.07 13.66 -4.37
C HIS A 9 29.87 15.09 -4.91
N GLY A 10 30.91 15.69 -5.50
CA GLY A 10 31.07 17.13 -5.79
C GLY A 10 30.04 17.81 -6.71
N HIS A 11 29.34 17.08 -7.57
CA HIS A 11 28.22 17.63 -8.37
C HIS A 11 26.96 17.93 -7.53
N HIS A 12 26.90 17.44 -6.28
CA HIS A 12 25.79 17.73 -5.37
C HIS A 12 25.76 19.15 -4.85
N LEU A 13 26.82 19.96 -4.89
CA LEU A 13 26.82 21.24 -4.18
C LEU A 13 25.79 22.25 -4.74
N GLN A 14 25.60 22.30 -6.05
CA GLN A 14 24.59 23.18 -6.68
C GLN A 14 23.17 22.69 -6.40
N ILE A 15 22.91 21.39 -6.56
CA ILE A 15 21.61 20.78 -6.25
C ILE A 15 21.29 20.93 -4.77
N LYS A 16 22.28 20.71 -3.89
CA LYS A 16 22.16 20.82 -2.44
C LYS A 16 21.96 22.26 -1.98
N ARG A 17 22.66 23.24 -2.57
CA ARG A 17 22.41 24.67 -2.31
C ARG A 17 21.04 25.09 -2.81
N SER A 18 20.63 24.67 -4.00
CA SER A 18 19.31 24.96 -4.57
C SER A 18 18.18 24.31 -3.76
N PHE A 19 18.39 23.09 -3.26
CA PHE A 19 17.45 22.36 -2.41
C PHE A 19 17.34 22.99 -1.01
N ILE A 20 18.47 23.32 -0.37
CA ILE A 20 18.48 24.00 0.94
C ILE A 20 17.87 25.40 0.82
N HIS A 21 18.21 26.15 -0.23
CA HIS A 21 17.62 27.45 -0.52
C HIS A 21 16.11 27.34 -0.78
N THR A 22 15.65 26.29 -1.47
CA THR A 22 14.22 26.03 -1.68
C THR A 22 13.47 25.71 -0.38
N ILE A 23 14.09 24.94 0.53
CA ILE A 23 13.52 24.68 1.86
C ILE A 23 13.40 25.99 2.65
N ASN A 24 14.40 26.86 2.56
CA ASN A 24 14.44 28.12 3.30
C ASN A 24 13.60 29.24 2.66
N HIS A 25 13.36 29.19 1.34
CA HIS A 25 12.61 30.19 0.58
C HIS A 25 11.54 29.53 -0.33
N PRO A 26 10.51 28.90 0.24
CA PRO A 26 9.51 28.14 -0.51
C PRO A 26 8.67 29.00 -1.47
N GLN A 27 8.65 30.34 -1.32
CA GLN A 27 7.98 31.22 -2.28
C GLN A 27 8.78 31.46 -3.57
N GLN A 28 10.11 31.31 -3.53
CA GLN A 28 11.03 31.60 -4.65
C GLN A 28 11.51 30.34 -5.39
N SER A 29 11.12 29.16 -4.92
CA SER A 29 11.56 27.89 -5.51
C SER A 29 10.93 27.65 -6.90
N PRO A 30 11.68 27.07 -7.86
CA PRO A 30 11.15 26.67 -9.17
C PRO A 30 9.87 25.85 -9.08
N SER A 31 8.97 26.05 -10.06
CA SER A 31 7.63 25.43 -10.10
C SER A 31 7.65 23.90 -10.04
N TYR A 32 8.74 23.28 -10.48
CA TYR A 32 8.93 21.82 -10.51
C TYR A 32 9.45 21.22 -9.19
N ILE A 33 9.95 22.01 -8.23
CA ILE A 33 10.49 21.47 -6.96
C ILE A 33 9.39 21.20 -5.93
N LYS A 34 8.39 22.08 -5.85
CA LYS A 34 7.28 21.94 -4.89
C LYS A 34 6.51 20.62 -5.04
N PRO A 35 6.16 20.16 -6.25
CA PRO A 35 5.53 18.85 -6.47
C PRO A 35 6.40 17.69 -5.99
N LEU A 36 7.71 17.73 -6.28
CA LEU A 36 8.66 16.68 -5.88
C LEU A 36 8.77 16.57 -4.36
N LEU A 37 8.92 17.72 -3.68
CA LEU A 37 8.97 17.76 -2.21
C LEU A 37 7.67 17.27 -1.60
N PHE A 38 6.53 17.74 -2.10
CA PHE A 38 5.22 17.30 -1.63
C PHE A 38 5.06 15.78 -1.80
N GLY A 39 5.41 15.24 -2.96
CA GLY A 39 5.37 13.80 -3.23
C GLY A 39 6.27 13.00 -2.29
N ALA A 40 7.54 13.38 -2.18
CA ALA A 40 8.52 12.68 -1.34
C ALA A 40 8.11 12.66 0.14
N VAL A 41 7.69 13.81 0.67
CA VAL A 41 7.21 13.93 2.06
C VAL A 41 5.93 13.12 2.25
N SER A 42 4.94 13.27 1.37
CA SER A 42 3.66 12.56 1.49
C SER A 42 3.83 11.05 1.45
N CYS A 43 4.57 10.52 0.46
CA CYS A 43 4.82 9.08 0.35
C CYS A 43 5.59 8.55 1.57
N THR A 44 6.59 9.29 2.04
CA THR A 44 7.36 8.90 3.24
C THR A 44 6.45 8.88 4.47
N THR A 45 5.65 9.92 4.70
CA THR A 45 4.68 9.98 5.79
C THR A 45 3.69 8.82 5.72
N ILE A 46 3.12 8.54 4.55
CA ILE A 46 2.18 7.42 4.34
C ILE A 46 2.81 6.09 4.75
N PHE A 47 4.03 5.80 4.29
CA PHE A 47 4.71 4.55 4.63
C PHE A 47 5.08 4.44 6.11
N PHE A 48 5.56 5.51 6.74
CA PHE A 48 5.85 5.51 8.18
C PHE A 48 4.57 5.36 9.01
N THR A 49 3.47 6.02 8.63
CA THR A 49 2.17 5.86 9.28
C THR A 49 1.68 4.41 9.17
N ALA A 50 1.79 3.81 7.99
CA ALA A 50 1.45 2.40 7.79
C ALA A 50 2.31 1.46 8.65
N ALA A 51 3.62 1.69 8.73
CA ALA A 51 4.52 0.92 9.60
C ALA A 51 4.16 1.06 11.10
N CYS A 52 3.75 2.26 11.53
CA CYS A 52 3.26 2.49 12.89
C CYS A 52 1.98 1.70 13.19
N ILE A 53 1.02 1.70 12.27
CA ILE A 53 -0.24 0.94 12.40
C ILE A 53 0.06 -0.56 12.45
N HIS A 54 0.89 -1.06 11.52
CA HIS A 54 1.30 -2.47 11.46
C HIS A 54 1.90 -2.98 12.78
N GLU A 55 2.85 -2.23 13.35
CA GLU A 55 3.48 -2.64 14.61
C GLU A 55 2.53 -2.49 15.81
N LYS A 56 1.49 -1.64 15.75
CA LYS A 56 0.47 -1.54 16.81
C LYS A 56 -0.50 -2.72 16.77
N GLU A 57 -0.92 -3.12 15.58
CA GLU A 57 -1.90 -4.20 15.41
C GLU A 57 -1.31 -5.57 15.74
N LYS A 58 -0.06 -5.82 15.34
CA LYS A 58 0.67 -7.03 15.75
C LYS A 58 0.61 -7.22 17.27
N GLU A 59 0.91 -6.18 18.03
CA GLU A 59 0.90 -6.22 19.49
C GLU A 59 -0.49 -6.49 20.06
N THR A 60 -1.53 -5.86 19.52
CA THR A 60 -2.92 -6.06 19.95
C THR A 60 -3.37 -7.50 19.74
N ILE A 61 -3.02 -8.10 18.59
CA ILE A 61 -3.29 -9.52 18.30
C ILE A 61 -2.56 -10.41 19.28
N TRP A 62 -1.27 -10.14 19.53
CA TRP A 62 -0.47 -10.90 20.49
C TRP A 62 -0.99 -10.85 21.91
N GLN A 63 -1.45 -9.68 22.37
CA GLN A 63 -2.06 -9.51 23.69
C GLN A 63 -3.38 -10.29 23.81
N LYS A 64 -4.24 -10.22 22.79
CA LYS A 64 -5.51 -10.97 22.77
C LYS A 64 -5.29 -12.49 22.76
N LEU A 65 -4.35 -12.98 21.94
CA LEU A 65 -4.00 -14.39 21.90
C LEU A 65 -3.48 -14.89 23.25
N ARG A 66 -2.54 -14.15 23.87
CA ARG A 66 -2.04 -14.48 25.22
C ARG A 66 -3.16 -14.51 26.28
N LYS A 67 -4.12 -13.57 26.20
CA LYS A 67 -5.25 -13.51 27.13
C LYS A 67 -6.24 -14.65 26.94
N GLN A 68 -6.52 -15.05 25.69
CA GLN A 68 -7.49 -16.11 25.38
C GLN A 68 -6.93 -17.51 25.62
N ALA A 69 -5.64 -17.73 25.42
CA ALA A 69 -5.07 -19.07 25.46
C ALA A 69 -4.35 -19.42 26.78
N GLY A 70 -4.34 -18.55 27.78
CA GLY A 70 -3.85 -18.86 29.14
C GLY A 70 -2.47 -19.57 29.16
N ASN A 71 -2.32 -20.61 29.99
CA ASN A 71 -1.13 -21.46 30.06
C ASN A 71 -0.94 -22.35 28.83
N THR A 72 -2.00 -22.61 28.06
CA THR A 72 -1.96 -23.47 26.87
C THR A 72 -1.02 -22.90 25.80
N LEU A 73 -0.94 -21.57 25.66
CA LEU A 73 0.00 -20.93 24.72
C LEU A 73 1.45 -20.95 25.23
N ARG A 74 1.69 -21.08 26.55
CA ARG A 74 3.04 -21.30 27.10
C ARG A 74 3.56 -22.69 26.77
N ASP A 75 2.72 -23.71 26.88
CA ASP A 75 3.07 -25.11 26.61
C ASP A 75 3.14 -25.41 25.09
N ILE A 76 2.48 -24.59 24.28
CA ILE A 76 2.49 -24.69 22.81
C ILE A 76 3.72 -24.01 22.19
N ILE A 77 4.32 -23.01 22.84
CA ILE A 77 5.51 -22.30 22.31
C ILE A 77 6.81 -23.12 22.48
N THR A 78 6.78 -24.28 23.16
CA THR A 78 7.98 -25.10 23.38
C THR A 78 8.36 -26.06 22.24
N ASP A 79 7.59 -26.13 21.15
CA ASP A 79 7.89 -27.05 20.03
C ASP A 79 7.84 -26.33 18.66
N ASP A 80 9.01 -25.90 18.17
CA ASP A 80 9.18 -24.84 17.16
C ASP A 80 8.63 -25.12 15.75
N ASN A 81 8.19 -26.35 15.42
CA ASN A 81 7.91 -26.72 14.02
C ASN A 81 6.48 -27.21 13.68
N LEU A 82 5.55 -27.37 14.65
CA LEU A 82 4.20 -27.89 14.36
C LEU A 82 3.02 -26.94 14.66
N VAL A 83 3.28 -25.77 15.24
CA VAL A 83 2.30 -25.07 16.09
C VAL A 83 1.47 -23.99 15.38
N TRP A 84 1.99 -23.37 14.34
CA TRP A 84 1.38 -22.17 13.75
C TRP A 84 0.12 -22.44 12.94
N SER A 85 0.02 -23.63 12.33
CA SER A 85 -1.15 -24.02 11.54
C SER A 85 -2.38 -24.19 12.42
N ASP A 86 -2.24 -24.80 13.60
CA ASP A 86 -3.36 -25.08 14.50
C ASP A 86 -3.81 -23.83 15.26
N VAL A 87 -2.87 -22.98 15.70
CA VAL A 87 -3.19 -21.64 16.23
C VAL A 87 -3.93 -20.81 15.18
N TYR A 88 -3.52 -20.89 13.90
CA TYR A 88 -4.19 -20.17 12.82
C TYR A 88 -5.59 -20.72 12.53
N LYS A 89 -5.77 -22.04 12.52
CA LYS A 89 -7.09 -22.69 12.38
C LYS A 89 -8.03 -22.25 13.49
N GLU A 90 -7.57 -22.26 14.75
CA GLU A 90 -8.44 -21.94 15.88
C GLU A 90 -8.76 -20.44 15.94
N LYS A 91 -7.82 -19.57 15.59
CA LYS A 91 -8.10 -18.15 15.37
C LYS A 91 -9.18 -17.94 14.30
N LYS A 92 -9.08 -18.64 13.17
CA LYS A 92 -10.05 -18.54 12.06
C LYS A 92 -11.44 -19.02 12.48
N LYS A 93 -11.50 -20.08 13.28
CA LYS A 93 -12.74 -20.62 13.84
C LYS A 93 -13.40 -19.62 14.80
N LEU A 94 -12.67 -19.08 15.76
CA LEU A 94 -13.18 -18.08 16.71
C LEU A 94 -13.69 -16.82 16.01
N ILE A 95 -13.00 -16.37 14.96
CA ILE A 95 -13.45 -15.23 14.15
C ILE A 95 -14.79 -15.54 13.48
N ARG A 96 -14.95 -16.73 12.90
CA ARG A 96 -16.20 -17.16 12.26
C ARG A 96 -17.35 -17.27 13.25
N GLU A 97 -17.12 -17.86 14.42
CA GLU A 97 -18.13 -17.96 15.47
C GLU A 97 -18.61 -16.58 15.92
N TYR A 98 -17.68 -15.65 16.14
CA TYR A 98 -18.01 -14.26 16.46
C TYR A 98 -18.80 -13.57 15.33
N GLN A 99 -18.39 -13.74 14.07
CA GLN A 99 -19.11 -13.20 12.92
C GLN A 99 -20.54 -13.72 12.84
N ASN A 100 -20.74 -15.03 13.06
CA ASN A 100 -22.07 -15.65 13.07
C ASN A 100 -22.93 -15.08 14.19
N GLN A 101 -22.38 -14.88 15.39
CA GLN A 101 -23.11 -14.28 16.52
C GLN A 101 -23.57 -12.86 16.22
N VAL A 102 -22.68 -12.02 15.65
CA VAL A 102 -23.03 -10.65 15.28
C VAL A 102 -24.11 -10.61 14.19
N LEU A 103 -24.05 -11.52 13.22
CA LEU A 103 -25.06 -11.63 12.16
C LEU A 103 -26.42 -12.07 12.69
N GLN A 104 -26.45 -13.01 13.65
CA GLN A 104 -27.68 -13.44 14.31
C GLN A 104 -28.31 -12.31 15.13
N ASP A 105 -27.52 -11.57 15.91
CA ASP A 105 -28.01 -10.39 16.66
C ASP A 105 -28.54 -9.31 15.70
N LEU A 106 -27.83 -9.05 14.60
CA LEU A 106 -28.28 -8.10 13.57
C LEU A 106 -29.60 -8.53 12.93
N GLN A 107 -29.75 -9.82 12.59
CA GLN A 107 -30.98 -10.36 12.05
C GLN A 107 -32.14 -10.16 13.03
N GLN A 108 -31.95 -10.53 14.31
CA GLN A 108 -32.98 -10.39 15.34
C GLN A 108 -33.42 -8.93 15.51
N ARG A 109 -32.46 -7.99 15.55
CA ARG A 109 -32.75 -6.55 15.63
C ARG A 109 -33.49 -6.03 14.41
N LEU A 110 -33.10 -6.45 13.19
CA LEU A 110 -33.77 -6.05 11.96
C LEU A 110 -35.20 -6.57 11.90
N GLU A 111 -35.45 -7.81 12.35
CA GLU A 111 -36.79 -8.39 12.42
C GLU A 111 -37.69 -7.58 13.35
N GLN A 112 -37.20 -7.20 14.53
CA GLN A 112 -37.91 -6.39 15.52
C GLN A 112 -38.13 -4.92 15.10
N TYR A 113 -37.35 -4.42 14.14
CA TYR A 113 -37.45 -3.02 13.71
C TYR A 113 -38.59 -2.83 12.70
N ASN A 114 -39.78 -2.48 13.20
CA ASN A 114 -41.02 -2.36 12.41
C ASN A 114 -41.03 -1.19 11.41
N ALA A 115 -40.19 -0.16 11.63
CA ALA A 115 -40.13 1.01 10.76
C ALA A 115 -39.46 0.75 9.40
N LEU A 116 -38.73 -0.37 9.26
CA LEU A 116 -38.02 -0.71 8.03
C LEU A 116 -38.83 -1.72 7.19
N PRO A 117 -39.11 -1.44 5.90
CA PRO A 117 -39.80 -2.38 5.02
C PRO A 117 -39.09 -3.72 4.92
N VAL A 118 -39.85 -4.82 4.88
CA VAL A 118 -39.33 -6.20 4.76
C VAL A 118 -38.44 -6.37 3.54
N GLN A 119 -38.75 -5.66 2.45
CA GLN A 119 -37.99 -5.66 1.20
C GLN A 119 -36.57 -5.10 1.37
N LEU A 120 -36.33 -4.26 2.38
CA LEU A 120 -35.00 -3.70 2.69
C LEU A 120 -34.25 -4.52 3.74
N LYS A 121 -34.95 -5.21 4.64
CA LYS A 121 -34.34 -6.04 5.69
C LYS A 121 -33.43 -7.14 5.10
N ARG A 122 -33.91 -7.87 4.09
CA ARG A 122 -33.14 -8.97 3.47
C ARG A 122 -31.89 -8.51 2.72
N PRO A 123 -31.94 -7.49 1.84
CA PRO A 123 -30.74 -6.97 1.21
C PRO A 123 -29.72 -6.42 2.20
N LEU A 124 -30.17 -5.74 3.27
CA LEU A 124 -29.27 -5.24 4.31
C LEU A 124 -28.54 -6.38 5.04
N LEU A 125 -29.27 -7.43 5.42
CA LEU A 125 -28.67 -8.60 6.06
C LEU A 125 -27.70 -9.31 5.11
N SER A 126 -28.08 -9.54 3.85
CA SER A 126 -27.22 -10.15 2.83
C SER A 126 -25.97 -9.32 2.55
N THR A 127 -26.08 -7.98 2.56
CA THR A 127 -24.93 -7.08 2.39
C THR A 127 -24.01 -7.15 3.61
N ALA A 128 -24.57 -7.16 4.82
CA ALA A 128 -23.80 -7.32 6.04
C ALA A 128 -23.07 -8.67 6.06
N GLU A 129 -23.78 -9.76 5.74
CA GLU A 129 -23.23 -11.11 5.64
C GLU A 129 -22.07 -11.18 4.65
N THR A 130 -22.28 -10.67 3.44
CA THR A 130 -21.23 -10.56 2.42
C THR A 130 -20.03 -9.79 2.95
N ALA A 131 -20.25 -8.63 3.57
CA ALA A 131 -19.18 -7.80 4.12
C ALA A 131 -18.41 -8.48 5.27
N PHE A 132 -19.08 -9.28 6.11
CA PHE A 132 -18.42 -10.00 7.21
C PHE A 132 -17.52 -11.12 6.71
N TYR A 133 -17.98 -11.94 5.77
CA TYR A 133 -17.23 -13.09 5.25
C TYR A 133 -16.23 -12.75 4.14
N MET A 134 -16.29 -11.53 3.61
CA MET A 134 -15.34 -11.01 2.63
C MET A 134 -13.88 -11.11 3.15
N PRO A 135 -12.93 -11.58 2.32
CA PRO A 135 -11.51 -11.53 2.62
C PRO A 135 -11.04 -10.12 3.00
N GLU A 136 -9.99 -10.01 3.83
CA GLU A 136 -9.46 -8.70 4.24
C GLU A 136 -8.96 -7.86 3.06
N SER A 137 -8.44 -8.51 2.01
CA SER A 137 -8.12 -7.85 0.73
C SER A 137 -9.35 -7.21 0.11
N GLU A 138 -10.39 -7.99 -0.14
CA GLU A 138 -11.62 -7.50 -0.74
C GLU A 138 -12.26 -6.38 0.08
N LYS A 139 -12.25 -6.45 1.42
CA LYS A 139 -12.74 -5.34 2.29
C LYS A 139 -11.95 -4.05 2.06
N THR A 140 -10.63 -4.16 2.01
CA THR A 140 -9.74 -3.02 1.79
C THR A 140 -9.97 -2.40 0.41
N ILE A 141 -10.10 -3.24 -0.61
CA ILE A 141 -10.37 -2.80 -1.97
C ILE A 141 -11.78 -2.18 -2.09
N ALA A 142 -12.80 -2.80 -1.50
CA ALA A 142 -14.16 -2.27 -1.45
C ALA A 142 -14.21 -0.89 -0.77
N ALA A 143 -13.43 -0.67 0.30
CA ALA A 143 -13.31 0.63 0.95
C ALA A 143 -12.69 1.68 0.01
N LEU A 144 -11.60 1.35 -0.70
CA LEU A 144 -10.99 2.24 -1.68
C LEU A 144 -11.94 2.56 -2.84
N ILE A 145 -12.67 1.56 -3.35
CA ILE A 145 -13.69 1.74 -4.39
C ILE A 145 -14.80 2.66 -3.89
N SER A 146 -15.28 2.47 -2.66
CA SER A 146 -16.33 3.28 -2.05
C SER A 146 -15.91 4.75 -1.94
N ILE A 147 -14.66 5.03 -1.57
CA ILE A 147 -14.13 6.40 -1.54
C ILE A 147 -14.14 7.02 -2.94
N ASN A 148 -13.72 6.28 -3.97
CA ASN A 148 -13.73 6.75 -5.35
C ASN A 148 -15.15 7.02 -5.87
N ILE A 149 -16.11 6.17 -5.53
CA ILE A 149 -17.53 6.35 -5.87
C ILE A 149 -18.07 7.61 -5.17
N ALA A 150 -17.78 7.81 -3.89
CA ALA A 150 -18.21 9.00 -3.16
C ALA A 150 -17.63 10.29 -3.78
N VAL A 151 -16.34 10.30 -4.10
CA VAL A 151 -15.70 11.44 -4.80
C VAL A 151 -16.34 11.67 -6.18
N PHE A 152 -16.64 10.61 -6.92
CA PHE A 152 -17.34 10.72 -8.20
C PHE A 152 -18.77 11.24 -8.06
N ALA A 153 -19.49 10.86 -7.01
CA ALA A 153 -20.81 11.41 -6.71
C ALA A 153 -20.73 12.93 -6.46
N CYS A 154 -19.70 13.41 -5.75
CA CYS A 154 -19.45 14.85 -5.58
C CYS A 154 -19.25 15.57 -6.93
N TRP A 155 -18.63 14.94 -7.92
CA TRP A 155 -18.50 15.49 -9.29
C TRP A 155 -19.84 15.63 -10.03
N LYS A 156 -20.87 14.89 -9.62
CA LYS A 156 -22.22 14.94 -10.23
C LYS A 156 -23.09 16.05 -9.69
N VAL A 157 -22.75 16.63 -8.54
CA VAL A 157 -23.47 17.75 -7.96
C VAL A 157 -23.02 19.06 -8.62
N PRO A 158 -23.86 19.78 -9.41
CA PRO A 158 -23.44 20.97 -10.14
C PRO A 158 -22.82 22.06 -9.26
N ALA A 159 -23.38 22.25 -8.05
CA ALA A 159 -22.87 23.22 -7.08
C ALA A 159 -21.42 22.91 -6.62
N LEU A 160 -21.01 21.65 -6.62
CA LEU A 160 -19.67 21.23 -6.19
C LEU A 160 -18.65 21.23 -7.33
N GLN A 161 -19.05 21.28 -8.60
CA GLN A 161 -18.12 21.11 -9.73
C GLN A 161 -16.95 22.09 -9.73
N LYS A 162 -17.19 23.37 -9.41
CA LYS A 162 -16.10 24.37 -9.31
C LYS A 162 -15.10 24.02 -8.21
N TYR A 163 -15.60 23.54 -7.07
CA TYR A 163 -14.77 23.05 -5.97
C TYR A 163 -13.98 21.81 -6.40
N MET A 164 -14.64 20.83 -7.02
CA MET A 164 -13.99 19.61 -7.49
C MET A 164 -12.89 19.91 -8.53
N THR A 165 -13.14 20.77 -9.51
CA THR A 165 -12.11 21.19 -10.48
C THR A 165 -10.93 21.88 -9.81
N ARG A 166 -11.15 22.65 -8.75
CA ARG A 166 -10.09 23.39 -8.07
C ARG A 166 -9.26 22.52 -7.12
N TYR A 167 -9.88 21.55 -6.46
CA TYR A 167 -9.28 20.81 -5.34
C TYR A 167 -9.11 19.31 -5.58
N PHE A 168 -9.76 18.74 -6.60
CA PHE A 168 -9.77 17.30 -6.93
C PHE A 168 -9.29 17.01 -8.35
N CYS A 169 -8.89 18.03 -9.11
CA CYS A 169 -8.24 17.87 -10.40
C CYS A 169 -6.84 18.48 -10.34
N HIS A 170 -5.83 17.70 -10.70
CA HIS A 170 -4.46 18.18 -10.69
C HIS A 170 -4.16 18.95 -11.97
N ASN A 171 -3.79 20.22 -11.83
CA ASN A 171 -3.28 21.01 -12.94
C ASN A 171 -1.88 21.52 -12.58
N PRO A 172 -0.83 21.12 -13.33
CA PRO A 172 0.52 21.61 -13.10
C PRO A 172 0.66 23.13 -13.05
N ALA A 173 -0.17 23.86 -13.78
CA ALA A 173 -0.18 25.33 -13.78
C ALA A 173 -0.79 25.96 -12.51
N SER A 174 -1.49 25.18 -11.68
CA SER A 174 -2.25 25.71 -10.54
C SER A 174 -1.44 25.88 -9.25
N ASN A 175 -0.21 25.35 -9.19
CA ASN A 175 0.66 25.34 -8.00
C ASN A 175 0.01 24.76 -6.72
N ARG A 176 -1.06 23.96 -6.85
CA ARG A 176 -1.77 23.33 -5.71
C ARG A 176 -1.27 21.91 -5.51
N GLN A 177 -0.29 21.72 -4.64
CA GLN A 177 0.41 20.43 -4.52
C GLN A 177 -0.47 19.32 -3.95
N TRP A 178 -1.40 19.64 -3.05
CA TRP A 178 -2.36 18.66 -2.50
C TRP A 178 -3.23 17.99 -3.57
N THR A 179 -3.40 18.64 -4.74
CA THR A 179 -4.15 18.03 -5.85
C THR A 179 -3.46 16.81 -6.44
N LEU A 180 -2.14 16.63 -6.20
CA LEU A 180 -1.42 15.40 -6.54
C LEU A 180 -1.97 14.16 -5.80
N PHE A 181 -2.59 14.35 -4.65
CA PHE A 181 -3.22 13.29 -3.86
C PHE A 181 -4.71 13.16 -4.17
N THR A 182 -5.46 14.25 -4.12
CA THR A 182 -6.93 14.21 -4.28
C THR A 182 -7.35 13.84 -5.71
N SER A 183 -6.52 14.12 -6.72
CA SER A 183 -6.81 13.72 -8.10
C SER A 183 -6.77 12.21 -8.31
N CYS A 184 -6.05 11.46 -7.45
CA CYS A 184 -6.02 9.98 -7.48
C CYS A 184 -7.42 9.37 -7.33
N PHE A 185 -8.35 10.08 -6.69
CA PHE A 185 -9.71 9.60 -6.41
C PHE A 185 -10.77 10.12 -7.40
N SER A 186 -10.36 10.92 -8.38
CA SER A 186 -11.29 11.67 -9.23
C SER A 186 -11.38 11.11 -10.64
N HIS A 187 -12.62 10.99 -11.15
CA HIS A 187 -12.86 10.39 -12.46
C HIS A 187 -13.73 11.29 -13.34
N ARG A 188 -13.29 11.52 -14.59
CA ARG A 188 -13.98 12.38 -15.58
C ARG A 188 -15.40 11.93 -15.94
N ASN A 189 -15.61 10.63 -16.11
CA ASN A 189 -16.90 10.06 -16.53
C ASN A 189 -17.09 8.67 -15.92
N ALA A 190 -18.30 8.10 -16.09
CA ALA A 190 -18.66 6.83 -15.48
C ALA A 190 -17.81 5.67 -16.01
N VAL A 191 -17.53 5.64 -17.33
CA VAL A 191 -16.68 4.61 -17.95
C VAL A 191 -15.27 4.64 -17.35
N HIS A 192 -14.69 5.84 -17.18
CA HIS A 192 -13.39 6.01 -16.56
C HIS A 192 -13.37 5.51 -15.12
N LEU A 193 -14.42 5.80 -14.33
CA LEU A 193 -14.55 5.23 -12.98
C LEU A 193 -14.64 3.71 -13.04
N THR A 194 -15.56 3.16 -13.84
CA THR A 194 -15.79 1.71 -13.93
C THR A 194 -14.52 0.95 -14.28
N VAL A 195 -13.79 1.37 -15.32
CA VAL A 195 -12.55 0.73 -15.74
C VAL A 195 -11.50 0.74 -14.61
N ASN A 196 -11.38 1.85 -13.88
CA ASN A 196 -10.46 1.93 -12.75
C ASN A 196 -10.89 1.03 -11.58
N MET A 197 -12.18 1.01 -11.24
CA MET A 197 -12.66 0.21 -10.10
C MET A 197 -12.59 -1.28 -10.40
N VAL A 198 -12.88 -1.71 -11.64
CA VAL A 198 -12.67 -3.09 -12.07
C VAL A 198 -11.18 -3.44 -12.03
N GLY A 199 -10.31 -2.58 -12.55
CA GLY A 199 -8.85 -2.80 -12.47
C GLY A 199 -8.35 -2.90 -11.03
N LEU A 200 -8.87 -2.06 -10.12
CA LEU A 200 -8.54 -2.11 -8.70
C LEU A 200 -9.03 -3.40 -8.05
N TRP A 201 -10.25 -3.85 -8.37
CA TRP A 201 -10.80 -5.11 -7.87
C TRP A 201 -10.03 -6.33 -8.37
N SER A 202 -9.57 -6.32 -9.62
CA SER A 202 -8.82 -7.44 -10.20
C SER A 202 -7.38 -7.53 -9.72
N LEU A 203 -6.68 -6.40 -9.58
CA LEU A 203 -5.24 -6.38 -9.24
C LEU A 203 -4.98 -6.21 -7.73
N GLY A 204 -5.88 -5.50 -7.05
CA GLY A 204 -5.73 -5.13 -5.64
C GLY A 204 -5.53 -6.34 -4.72
N PRO A 205 -6.40 -7.36 -4.75
CA PRO A 205 -6.30 -8.51 -3.85
C PRO A 205 -4.97 -9.26 -3.95
N VAL A 206 -4.45 -9.43 -5.18
CA VAL A 206 -3.19 -10.17 -5.43
C VAL A 206 -2.01 -9.54 -4.66
N LEU A 207 -1.84 -8.22 -4.77
CA LEU A 207 -0.76 -7.52 -4.07
C LEU A 207 -1.09 -7.27 -2.61
N HIS A 208 -2.37 -7.09 -2.27
CA HIS A 208 -2.78 -6.96 -0.88
C HIS A 208 -2.44 -8.20 -0.07
N ASP A 209 -2.76 -9.40 -0.57
CA ASP A 209 -2.55 -10.65 0.16
C ASP A 209 -1.06 -10.96 0.32
N LEU A 210 -0.23 -10.49 -0.61
CA LEU A 210 1.23 -10.62 -0.52
C LEU A 210 1.84 -9.65 0.51
N LEU A 211 1.45 -8.37 0.46
CA LEU A 211 2.10 -7.30 1.22
C LEU A 211 1.46 -7.08 2.61
N GLY A 212 0.23 -7.56 2.80
CA GLY A 212 -0.62 -7.17 3.91
C GLY A 212 -1.24 -5.78 3.71
N ARG A 213 -2.27 -5.50 4.50
CA ARG A 213 -3.14 -4.33 4.34
C ARG A 213 -2.41 -3.01 4.44
N GLU A 214 -1.58 -2.84 5.48
CA GLU A 214 -0.92 -1.56 5.78
C GLU A 214 0.08 -1.19 4.67
N GLN A 215 0.89 -2.15 4.26
CA GLN A 215 1.88 -1.97 3.19
C GLN A 215 1.20 -1.76 1.84
N PHE A 216 0.13 -2.50 1.55
CA PHE A 216 -0.64 -2.35 0.31
C PHE A 216 -1.29 -0.97 0.19
N VAL A 217 -1.98 -0.50 1.24
CA VAL A 217 -2.60 0.83 1.21
C VAL A 217 -1.54 1.91 1.04
N ALA A 218 -0.41 1.79 1.75
CA ALA A 218 0.70 2.74 1.61
C ALA A 218 1.27 2.74 0.18
N LEU A 219 1.43 1.56 -0.42
CA LEU A 219 1.86 1.40 -1.79
C LEU A 219 0.87 2.04 -2.77
N TYR A 220 -0.42 1.70 -2.69
CA TYR A 220 -1.46 2.20 -3.59
C TYR A 220 -1.51 3.73 -3.61
N LEU A 221 -1.53 4.36 -2.44
CA LEU A 221 -1.55 5.83 -2.33
C LEU A 221 -0.25 6.46 -2.85
N SER A 222 0.91 5.84 -2.55
CA SER A 222 2.21 6.35 -2.98
C SER A 222 2.43 6.20 -4.48
N LEU A 223 1.92 5.12 -5.10
CA LEU A 223 1.93 4.95 -6.55
C LEU A 223 1.09 6.04 -7.23
N GLY A 224 -0.09 6.35 -6.71
CA GLY A 224 -0.94 7.43 -7.24
C GLY A 224 -0.26 8.80 -7.15
N ILE A 225 0.23 9.17 -5.96
CA ILE A 225 0.95 10.44 -5.77
C ILE A 225 2.20 10.50 -6.65
N GLY A 226 3.01 9.44 -6.66
CA GLY A 226 4.25 9.36 -7.43
C GLY A 226 4.01 9.44 -8.93
N ALA A 227 2.99 8.75 -9.44
CA ALA A 227 2.56 8.85 -10.84
C ALA A 227 2.16 10.28 -11.22
N ASN A 228 1.39 10.96 -10.37
CA ASN A 228 1.00 12.35 -10.60
C ASN A 228 2.18 13.31 -10.55
N VAL A 229 3.16 13.07 -9.66
CA VAL A 229 4.41 13.83 -9.61
C VAL A 229 5.19 13.64 -10.90
N ILE A 230 5.39 12.40 -11.36
CA ILE A 230 6.09 12.12 -12.62
C ILE A 230 5.36 12.78 -13.80
N SER A 231 4.03 12.64 -13.87
CA SER A 231 3.22 13.32 -14.89
C SER A 231 3.39 14.83 -14.86
N HIS A 232 3.35 15.45 -13.68
CA HIS A 232 3.59 16.88 -13.52
C HIS A 232 4.94 17.29 -14.14
N GLN A 233 6.02 16.60 -13.79
CA GLN A 233 7.36 16.94 -14.28
C GLN A 233 7.47 16.76 -15.80
N LEU A 234 6.96 15.64 -16.32
CA LEU A 234 7.04 15.35 -17.74
C LEU A 234 6.16 16.28 -18.58
N GLN A 235 5.00 16.70 -18.07
CA GLN A 235 4.16 17.70 -18.73
C GLN A 235 4.82 19.08 -18.76
N LEU A 236 5.45 19.52 -17.66
CA LEU A 236 6.22 20.77 -17.67
C LEU A 236 7.37 20.70 -18.68
N MET A 237 8.13 19.60 -18.67
CA MET A 237 9.22 19.39 -19.62
C MET A 237 8.72 19.38 -21.08
N ALA A 238 7.63 18.66 -21.36
CA ALA A 238 7.06 18.57 -22.70
C ALA A 238 6.45 19.90 -23.19
N ARG A 239 5.94 20.73 -22.27
CA ARG A 239 5.56 22.12 -22.58
C ARG A 239 6.77 22.93 -23.01
N HIS A 240 7.88 22.82 -22.29
CA HIS A 240 9.10 23.58 -22.60
C HIS A 240 9.77 23.13 -23.90
N ILE A 241 9.86 21.82 -24.16
CA ILE A 241 10.59 21.26 -25.31
C ILE A 241 9.74 21.26 -26.59
N ALA A 242 8.44 20.97 -26.48
CA ALA A 242 7.59 20.68 -27.63
C ALA A 242 6.30 21.52 -27.68
N ALA A 243 6.25 22.63 -26.91
CA ALA A 243 5.10 23.53 -26.81
C ALA A 243 3.76 22.81 -26.55
N ARG A 244 3.80 21.66 -25.86
CA ARG A 244 2.60 20.86 -25.59
C ARG A 244 1.72 21.54 -24.54
N PRO A 245 0.37 21.47 -24.68
CA PRO A 245 -0.54 22.00 -23.68
C PRO A 245 -0.45 21.18 -22.39
N ILE A 246 -0.52 21.86 -21.25
CA ILE A 246 -0.68 21.22 -19.94
C ILE A 246 -2.11 20.71 -19.83
N LEU A 247 -2.28 19.44 -19.52
CA LEU A 247 -3.58 18.81 -19.38
C LEU A 247 -3.89 18.54 -17.90
N PRO A 248 -5.12 18.80 -17.45
CA PRO A 248 -5.54 18.41 -16.12
C PRO A 248 -5.52 16.88 -15.95
N SER A 249 -4.92 16.42 -14.87
CA SER A 249 -4.77 15.01 -14.50
C SER A 249 -5.71 14.63 -13.37
N MET A 250 -6.34 13.46 -13.51
CA MET A 250 -7.21 12.84 -12.51
C MET A 250 -7.42 11.37 -12.87
N GLY A 251 -7.53 10.52 -11.85
CA GLY A 251 -7.81 9.10 -11.97
C GLY A 251 -6.91 8.25 -11.09
N ALA A 252 -7.38 7.05 -10.77
CA ALA A 252 -6.60 6.05 -10.03
C ALA A 252 -5.58 5.32 -10.94
N SER A 253 -5.62 5.56 -12.25
CA SER A 253 -4.94 4.73 -13.25
C SER A 253 -3.43 4.69 -13.10
N GLY A 254 -2.79 5.78 -12.66
CA GLY A 254 -1.36 5.76 -12.33
C GLY A 254 -1.02 4.74 -11.23
N ALA A 255 -1.84 4.66 -10.19
CA ALA A 255 -1.68 3.63 -9.16
C ALA A 255 -1.94 2.23 -9.73
N LEU A 256 -2.96 2.06 -10.56
CA LEU A 256 -3.28 0.77 -11.19
C LEU A 256 -2.19 0.28 -12.12
N TYR A 257 -1.53 1.16 -12.87
CA TYR A 257 -0.38 0.79 -13.69
C TYR A 257 0.79 0.29 -12.83
N GLY A 258 1.02 0.91 -11.68
CA GLY A 258 2.02 0.41 -10.72
C GLY A 258 1.64 -0.92 -10.09
N LEU A 259 0.36 -1.14 -9.77
CA LEU A 259 -0.11 -2.46 -9.31
C LEU A 259 0.03 -3.50 -10.43
N LEU A 260 -0.35 -3.16 -11.66
CA LEU A 260 -0.26 -4.05 -12.82
C LEU A 260 1.18 -4.50 -13.08
N THR A 261 2.13 -3.57 -13.17
CA THR A 261 3.53 -3.91 -13.41
C THR A 261 4.20 -4.55 -12.19
N GLY A 262 3.79 -4.19 -10.97
CA GLY A 262 4.20 -4.88 -9.76
C GLY A 262 3.76 -6.35 -9.75
N THR A 263 2.50 -6.62 -10.10
CA THR A 263 1.98 -7.98 -10.26
C THR A 263 2.70 -8.70 -11.39
N ALA A 264 2.96 -8.04 -12.53
CA ALA A 264 3.70 -8.62 -13.65
C ALA A 264 5.13 -9.04 -13.28
N TYR A 265 5.79 -8.23 -12.45
CA TYR A 265 7.15 -8.50 -11.98
C TYR A 265 7.21 -9.75 -11.11
N LEU A 266 6.19 -9.99 -10.29
CA LEU A 266 6.13 -11.12 -9.35
C LEU A 266 5.51 -12.37 -9.97
N TYR A 267 4.48 -12.19 -10.79
CA TYR A 267 3.65 -13.23 -11.37
C TYR A 267 3.46 -12.99 -12.88
N PRO A 268 4.53 -13.14 -13.70
CA PRO A 268 4.46 -12.87 -15.14
C PRO A 268 3.38 -13.71 -15.85
N ASP A 269 3.21 -14.97 -15.44
CA ASP A 269 2.23 -15.89 -16.01
C ASP A 269 0.81 -15.73 -15.47
N ALA A 270 0.57 -14.80 -14.54
CA ALA A 270 -0.78 -14.53 -14.06
C ALA A 270 -1.67 -14.06 -15.19
N VAL A 271 -2.93 -14.53 -15.16
CA VAL A 271 -3.95 -14.12 -16.11
C VAL A 271 -4.72 -12.95 -15.49
N ALA A 272 -4.71 -11.82 -16.19
CA ALA A 272 -5.51 -10.66 -15.83
C ALA A 272 -6.69 -10.50 -16.78
N PHE A 273 -7.82 -10.10 -16.20
CA PHE A 273 -8.96 -9.62 -16.96
C PHE A 273 -8.83 -8.11 -17.15
N VAL A 274 -8.87 -7.68 -18.40
CA VAL A 274 -8.88 -6.26 -18.73
C VAL A 274 -10.32 -5.76 -18.59
N ALA A 275 -10.54 -4.66 -17.87
CA ALA A 275 -11.88 -4.16 -17.56
C ALA A 275 -12.77 -3.89 -18.79
N LEU A 276 -12.18 -3.54 -19.93
CA LEU A 276 -12.89 -3.30 -21.19
C LEU A 276 -13.12 -4.57 -22.02
N LEU A 277 -12.46 -5.68 -21.69
CA LEU A 277 -12.58 -6.98 -22.34
C LEU A 277 -12.61 -8.11 -21.29
N PRO A 278 -13.58 -8.10 -20.35
CA PRO A 278 -13.58 -9.03 -19.22
C PRO A 278 -13.82 -10.49 -19.64
N TRP A 279 -14.30 -10.74 -20.86
CA TRP A 279 -14.49 -12.08 -21.41
C TRP A 279 -13.22 -12.65 -22.08
N ILE A 280 -12.15 -11.86 -22.23
CA ILE A 280 -10.89 -12.34 -22.83
C ILE A 280 -9.79 -12.33 -21.75
N PRO A 281 -9.36 -13.51 -21.27
CA PRO A 281 -8.22 -13.59 -20.36
C PRO A 281 -6.93 -13.27 -21.12
N PHE A 282 -6.10 -12.39 -20.56
CA PHE A 282 -4.77 -12.10 -21.09
C PHE A 282 -3.71 -12.44 -20.05
N LYS A 283 -2.62 -13.09 -20.46
CA LYS A 283 -1.43 -13.17 -19.60
C LYS A 283 -0.89 -11.76 -19.38
N ILE A 284 -0.51 -11.47 -18.15
CA ILE A 284 0.03 -10.16 -17.78
C ILE A 284 1.31 -9.85 -18.56
N THR A 285 2.12 -10.86 -18.91
CA THR A 285 3.28 -10.73 -19.80
C THR A 285 2.97 -10.03 -21.13
N TYR A 286 1.78 -10.22 -21.70
CA TYR A 286 1.36 -9.57 -22.94
C TYR A 286 0.60 -8.27 -22.67
N ALA A 287 -0.16 -8.21 -21.58
CA ALA A 287 -0.96 -7.03 -21.22
C ALA A 287 -0.07 -5.81 -20.93
N VAL A 288 1.03 -5.98 -20.18
CA VAL A 288 1.91 -4.86 -19.82
C VAL A 288 2.54 -4.20 -21.04
N PRO A 289 3.25 -4.91 -21.94
CA PRO A 289 3.80 -4.30 -23.15
C PRO A 289 2.72 -3.64 -24.02
N ALA A 290 1.53 -4.25 -24.14
CA ALA A 290 0.44 -3.69 -24.93
C ALA A 290 -0.03 -2.33 -24.37
N PHE A 291 -0.29 -2.23 -23.06
CA PHE A 291 -0.69 -0.97 -22.43
C PHE A 291 0.40 0.10 -22.50
N LEU A 292 1.66 -0.25 -22.23
CA LEU A 292 2.78 0.71 -22.33
C LEU A 292 2.98 1.19 -23.78
N THR A 293 2.78 0.31 -24.76
CA THR A 293 2.84 0.68 -26.18
C THR A 293 1.70 1.62 -26.56
N LEU A 294 0.48 1.38 -26.07
CA LEU A 294 -0.66 2.28 -26.27
C LEU A 294 -0.42 3.65 -25.64
N ASP A 295 0.23 3.73 -24.48
CA ASP A 295 0.60 5.01 -23.87
C ASP A 295 1.69 5.74 -24.65
N ALA A 296 2.73 5.03 -25.09
CA ALA A 296 3.77 5.60 -25.94
C ALA A 296 3.18 6.14 -27.26
N ALA A 297 2.30 5.36 -27.88
CA ALA A 297 1.55 5.74 -29.08
C ALA A 297 0.66 6.96 -28.82
N GLY A 298 -0.04 7.00 -27.69
CA GLY A 298 -0.86 8.14 -27.26
C GLY A 298 -0.03 9.41 -27.03
N ILE A 299 1.17 9.29 -26.46
CA ILE A 299 2.11 10.42 -26.32
C ILE A 299 2.58 10.91 -27.69
N LEU A 300 2.90 10.01 -28.62
CA LEU A 300 3.35 10.36 -29.97
C LEU A 300 2.24 11.02 -30.80
N MET A 301 1.06 10.41 -30.80
CA MET A 301 -0.14 10.86 -31.52
C MET A 301 -0.93 11.95 -30.79
N ARG A 302 -0.47 12.39 -29.61
CA ARG A 302 -1.06 13.48 -28.82
C ARG A 302 -2.52 13.24 -28.40
N TRP A 303 -2.85 12.00 -28.06
CA TRP A 303 -4.16 11.67 -27.51
C TRP A 303 -4.36 12.35 -26.14
N ARG A 304 -5.59 12.81 -25.89
CA ARG A 304 -5.94 13.62 -24.71
C ARG A 304 -6.88 12.91 -23.73
N MET A 305 -7.29 11.69 -24.06
CA MET A 305 -8.27 10.93 -23.28
C MET A 305 -7.67 10.47 -21.93
N PHE A 306 -6.37 10.16 -21.92
CA PHE A 306 -5.67 9.56 -20.78
C PHE A 306 -4.44 10.38 -20.36
N ASP A 307 -4.03 10.24 -19.10
CA ASP A 307 -2.76 10.79 -18.63
C ASP A 307 -1.64 9.76 -18.84
N HIS A 308 -1.17 9.69 -20.08
CA HIS A 308 -0.15 8.74 -20.50
C HIS A 308 1.16 8.86 -19.69
N PHE A 309 1.54 10.06 -19.24
CA PHE A 309 2.73 10.23 -18.41
C PHE A 309 2.54 9.67 -16.99
N ALA A 310 1.34 9.82 -16.42
CA ALA A 310 1.03 9.20 -15.13
C ALA A 310 1.03 7.67 -15.22
N HIS A 311 0.52 7.10 -16.31
CA HIS A 311 0.53 5.66 -16.54
C HIS A 311 1.96 5.09 -16.56
N LEU A 312 2.85 5.69 -17.36
CA LEU A 312 4.25 5.28 -17.45
C LEU A 312 4.99 5.50 -16.11
N GLY A 313 4.72 6.62 -15.43
CA GLY A 313 5.28 6.92 -14.11
C GLY A 313 4.86 5.88 -13.07
N GLY A 314 3.57 5.57 -13.00
CA GLY A 314 3.03 4.52 -12.14
C GLY A 314 3.63 3.15 -12.41
N ALA A 315 3.70 2.75 -13.68
CA ALA A 315 4.30 1.49 -14.10
C ALA A 315 5.76 1.35 -13.65
N SER A 316 6.56 2.42 -13.81
CA SER A 316 7.96 2.42 -13.37
C SER A 316 8.10 2.30 -11.84
N LEU A 317 7.26 3.02 -11.08
CA LEU A 317 7.26 2.97 -9.62
C LEU A 317 6.80 1.61 -9.08
N GLY A 318 5.85 0.95 -9.75
CA GLY A 318 5.40 -0.40 -9.41
C GLY A 318 6.54 -1.42 -9.45
N ILE A 319 7.29 -1.44 -10.56
CA ILE A 319 8.46 -2.32 -10.73
C ILE A 319 9.53 -1.99 -9.68
N ALA A 320 9.88 -0.70 -9.56
CA ALA A 320 10.89 -0.25 -8.61
C ALA A 320 10.54 -0.65 -7.16
N TYR A 321 9.26 -0.52 -6.80
CA TYR A 321 8.81 -0.96 -5.49
C TYR A 321 8.91 -2.47 -5.32
N MET A 322 8.43 -3.29 -6.26
CA MET A 322 8.52 -4.75 -6.07
C MET A 322 9.96 -5.27 -6.03
N GLN A 323 10.88 -4.60 -6.73
CA GLN A 323 12.29 -4.94 -6.70
C GLN A 323 12.97 -4.60 -5.35
N PHE A 324 12.61 -3.47 -4.73
CA PHE A 324 13.33 -2.94 -3.56
C PHE A 324 12.48 -2.84 -2.27
N GLY A 325 11.24 -2.40 -2.41
CA GLY A 325 10.31 -2.02 -1.34
C GLY A 325 10.08 -3.12 -0.30
N PRO A 326 9.53 -4.29 -0.66
CA PRO A 326 9.24 -5.37 0.29
C PRO A 326 10.47 -5.90 1.04
N ASN A 327 11.64 -5.94 0.38
CA ASN A 327 12.84 -6.57 0.94
C ASN A 327 13.73 -5.60 1.74
N HIS A 328 13.70 -4.31 1.43
CA HIS A 328 14.61 -3.33 2.02
C HIS A 328 13.84 -2.20 2.71
N MET A 329 12.94 -1.54 1.99
CA MET A 329 12.29 -0.33 2.49
C MET A 329 11.31 -0.61 3.63
N TRP A 330 10.43 -1.60 3.44
CA TRP A 330 9.40 -1.94 4.43
C TRP A 330 9.98 -2.55 5.72
N PRO A 331 10.94 -3.51 5.67
CA PRO A 331 11.61 -4.02 6.86
C PRO A 331 12.38 -2.91 7.60
N TYR A 332 13.06 -2.02 6.87
CA TYR A 332 13.76 -0.89 7.48
C TYR A 332 12.81 0.01 8.28
N MET A 333 11.68 0.40 7.70
CA MET A 333 10.70 1.28 8.37
C MET A 333 10.08 0.61 9.59
N THR A 334 9.62 -0.63 9.45
CA THR A 334 9.00 -1.37 10.57
C THR A 334 9.98 -1.65 11.70
N ASN A 335 11.23 -2.00 11.38
CA ASN A 335 12.28 -2.16 12.40
C ASN A 335 12.63 -0.84 13.09
N THR A 336 12.73 0.27 12.35
CA THR A 336 12.95 1.60 12.92
C THR A 336 11.85 1.98 13.92
N ILE A 337 10.58 1.77 13.55
CA ILE A 337 9.45 2.01 14.47
C ILE A 337 9.54 1.10 15.70
N ARG A 338 9.89 -0.17 15.53
CA ARG A 338 10.05 -1.11 16.64
C ARG A 338 11.16 -0.70 17.61
N GLU A 339 12.30 -0.25 17.09
CA GLU A 339 13.41 0.25 17.90
C GLU A 339 13.05 1.52 18.66
N LEU A 340 12.38 2.48 18.00
CA LEU A 340 11.87 3.70 18.63
C LEU A 340 10.88 3.40 19.75
N LYS A 341 10.00 2.40 19.58
CA LYS A 341 9.10 1.95 20.64
C LYS A 341 9.87 1.38 21.84
N LYS A 342 10.89 0.55 21.62
CA LYS A 342 11.72 -0.03 22.68
C LYS A 342 12.45 1.04 23.48
N SER A 343 13.02 2.05 22.82
CA SER A 343 13.75 3.12 23.51
C SER A 343 12.84 4.01 24.35
N VAL A 344 11.63 4.31 23.86
CA VAL A 344 10.61 5.05 24.63
C VAL A 344 10.07 4.22 25.80
N GLY A 345 9.91 2.90 25.62
CA GLY A 345 9.47 1.98 26.67
C GLY A 345 10.49 1.87 27.82
N ASN A 346 11.78 1.76 27.51
CA ASN A 346 12.83 1.71 28.53
C ASN A 346 13.03 3.06 29.27
N GLY A 347 12.69 4.19 28.64
CA GLY A 347 12.76 5.51 29.27
C GLY A 347 11.68 5.79 30.32
N LYS A 348 10.62 4.96 30.41
CA LYS A 348 9.54 5.09 31.41
C LYS A 348 9.70 4.17 32.64
N GLY A 349 10.78 3.38 32.69
CA GLY A 349 11.07 2.42 33.78
C GLY A 349 12.32 2.78 34.58
N GLY A 350 12.64 4.06 34.74
CA GLY A 350 13.88 4.53 35.36
C GLY A 350 13.71 5.15 36.74
N ASN A 351 13.08 4.45 37.70
CA ASN A 351 13.54 4.42 39.09
C ASN A 351 12.83 3.28 39.85
N ASN A 352 13.40 2.08 39.82
CA ASN A 352 13.35 1.17 40.96
C ASN A 352 14.49 0.15 40.84
N ASN A 353 15.32 0.14 41.87
CA ASN A 353 16.45 -0.74 42.07
C ASN A 353 16.06 -2.22 42.06
N GLY A 354 16.98 -3.05 41.55
CA GLY A 354 17.27 -4.38 42.08
C GLY A 354 16.37 -5.53 41.60
N GLY A 355 16.86 -6.27 40.61
CA GLY A 355 16.30 -7.57 40.23
C GLY A 355 16.63 -7.91 38.79
N GLY A 356 17.77 -8.56 38.55
CA GLY A 356 18.19 -8.96 37.22
C GLY A 356 17.21 -9.93 36.58
N ASP A 357 16.69 -9.59 35.40
CA ASP A 357 15.99 -10.53 34.54
C ASP A 357 16.83 -10.82 33.29
N LYS A 358 17.36 -12.04 33.25
CA LYS A 358 18.21 -12.59 32.19
C LYS A 358 17.33 -12.99 31.01
N THR A 359 16.89 -12.04 30.19
CA THR A 359 16.22 -12.32 28.90
C THR A 359 16.77 -11.52 27.73
N SER A 360 17.94 -10.89 27.90
CA SER A 360 18.71 -10.27 26.80
C SER A 360 19.91 -11.15 26.44
N GLY A 361 19.66 -12.22 25.70
CA GLY A 361 20.70 -13.15 25.23
C GLY A 361 20.25 -14.17 24.17
N ALA A 362 18.99 -14.15 23.72
CA ALA A 362 18.44 -15.21 22.87
C ALA A 362 18.55 -14.96 21.34
N LEU A 363 19.36 -14.00 20.87
CA LEU A 363 19.54 -13.75 19.43
C LEU A 363 20.99 -13.59 18.97
N MET A 364 21.96 -13.83 19.84
CA MET A 364 23.38 -13.85 19.48
C MET A 364 24.03 -15.05 20.16
N GLU A 365 23.87 -16.21 19.52
CA GLU A 365 24.81 -17.35 19.47
C GLU A 365 24.02 -18.53 18.91
N MET A 366 24.00 -18.67 17.58
CA MET A 366 23.57 -19.92 16.95
C MET A 366 24.59 -21.01 17.33
N PRO A 367 24.18 -22.14 17.92
CA PRO A 367 25.08 -23.26 18.17
C PRO A 367 25.71 -23.75 16.86
N GLU A 368 27.03 -23.98 16.85
CA GLU A 368 27.84 -24.48 15.71
C GLU A 368 27.19 -25.67 14.96
N ARG A 369 26.38 -26.48 15.66
CA ARG A 369 25.61 -27.60 15.06
C ARG A 369 24.57 -27.16 14.02
N ILE A 370 23.99 -25.97 14.13
CA ILE A 370 22.98 -25.46 13.18
C ILE A 370 23.65 -24.87 11.93
N ARG A 371 24.85 -24.30 12.08
CA ARG A 371 25.67 -23.78 10.97
C ARG A 371 26.18 -24.92 10.07
N ALA A 372 26.55 -26.05 10.65
CA ALA A 372 27.03 -27.22 9.90
C ALA A 372 25.93 -27.90 9.05
N LYS A 373 24.66 -27.85 9.48
CA LYS A 373 23.53 -28.43 8.73
C LYS A 373 23.03 -27.56 7.56
N LEU A 374 23.19 -26.24 7.64
CA LEU A 374 22.79 -25.31 6.58
C LEU A 374 23.81 -25.24 5.42
N LEU A 375 25.07 -25.62 5.65
CA LEU A 375 26.15 -25.53 4.64
C LEU A 375 26.44 -26.83 3.88
N GLY A 376 25.59 -27.86 4.00
CA GLY A 376 25.63 -29.01 3.09
C GLY A 376 26.98 -29.72 2.97
N LYS A 377 27.79 -29.78 4.05
CA LYS A 377 28.99 -30.61 4.06
C LYS A 377 28.65 -31.98 4.65
N LYS A 378 28.63 -33.00 3.78
CA LYS A 378 28.75 -34.41 4.17
C LYS A 378 30.03 -34.55 5.01
N THR A 379 29.90 -34.70 6.33
CA THR A 379 31.00 -35.16 7.15
C THR A 379 31.14 -36.67 6.96
N VAL A 380 32.23 -37.01 6.30
CA VAL A 380 32.86 -38.33 6.20
C VAL A 380 32.94 -38.97 7.59
N ALA A 381 32.57 -40.24 7.66
CA ALA A 381 32.66 -41.08 8.86
C ALA A 381 34.11 -41.46 9.18
N VAL A 382 34.28 -42.00 10.40
CA VAL A 382 35.46 -42.69 10.98
C VAL A 382 36.36 -41.75 11.80
N PRO A 383 36.97 -42.14 12.97
CA PRO A 383 37.12 -43.47 13.62
C PRO A 383 36.72 -43.47 15.14
N ASP A 384 36.94 -44.43 16.05
CA ASP A 384 37.97 -45.48 16.17
C ASP A 384 37.63 -46.52 17.28
N LYS A 385 38.25 -47.71 17.15
CA LYS A 385 38.76 -48.62 18.21
C LYS A 385 37.89 -48.99 19.42
N HIS A 386 37.45 -50.25 19.44
CA HIS A 386 38.03 -51.30 20.29
C HIS A 386 37.84 -52.67 19.67
#